data_AF-A0A496Z9M7-F1
#
_entry.id   AF-A0A496Z9M7-F1
#
_cell.length_a   1.000
_cell.length_b   1.000
_cell.length_c   1.000
_cell.angle_alpha   90.00
_cell.angle_beta   90.00
_cell.angle_gamma   90.00
#
_symmetry.space_group_name_H-M   'P 1'
#
loop_
_entity.id
_entity.type
_entity.pdbx_description
1 polymer ?
#
loop_
_entity_poly.entity_id
_entity_poly.type
_entity_poly.pdbx_seq_one_letter_code
_entity_poly.pdbx_strand_id
1 'polypeptide(L)'
;RSRWLPPLKTIYGDFSKAVTTDFFIKITAFLSSHNPKPVGLCGLMLPCLEDFELAEEYEAGRFSIERNAFLALHSGLGIDTYPIGINENPERILQVLCLLQKLSAKYEKPLSARFVSDGKTKIGAISDFQNPYLKDVMIRPL
;
A
#
# COMPACT_ATOMS: atom_id res chain seq x y z
N ARG A 1 13.74 10.72 0.94
CA ARG A 1 12.70 9.79 1.44
C ARG A 1 11.62 10.64 2.08
N SER A 2 10.53 10.88 1.38
CA SER A 2 9.45 11.76 1.84
C SER A 2 8.54 10.98 2.80
N ARG A 3 8.48 11.43 4.07
CA ARG A 3 7.58 10.89 5.09
C ARG A 3 6.24 11.61 4.96
N TRP A 4 5.24 10.97 4.37
CA TRP A 4 3.96 11.64 4.05
C TRP A 4 2.90 11.50 5.14
N LEU A 5 3.05 10.50 6.00
CA LEU A 5 2.12 10.24 7.09
C LEU A 5 2.17 11.26 8.24
N PRO A 6 3.34 11.82 8.65
CA PRO A 6 3.35 12.82 9.72
C PRO A 6 2.56 14.10 9.39
N PRO A 7 2.70 14.73 8.21
CA PRO A 7 1.83 15.86 7.83
C PRO A 7 0.34 15.50 7.80
N LEU A 8 0.01 14.29 7.35
CA LEU A 8 -1.37 13.80 7.28
C LEU A 8 -1.98 13.60 8.67
N LYS A 9 -1.22 13.07 9.63
CA LYS A 9 -1.62 12.97 11.05
C LYS A 9 -1.78 14.34 11.69
N THR A 10 -0.97 15.33 11.33
CA THR A 10 -1.15 16.71 11.81
C THR A 10 -2.46 17.33 11.33
N ILE A 11 -2.87 17.08 10.08
CA ILE A 11 -4.09 17.67 9.49
C ILE A 11 -5.36 16.95 9.96
N TYR A 12 -5.35 15.62 9.98
CA TYR A 12 -6.55 14.81 10.22
C TYR A 12 -6.58 14.11 11.59
N GLY A 13 -5.50 14.18 12.37
CA GLY A 13 -5.35 13.51 13.67
C GLY A 13 -4.97 12.03 13.55
N ASP A 14 -5.65 11.29 12.67
CA ASP A 14 -5.43 9.85 12.48
C ASP A 14 -5.43 9.44 11.01
N PHE A 15 -4.65 8.40 10.69
CA PHE A 15 -4.57 7.85 9.34
C PHE A 15 -5.93 7.27 8.89
N SER A 16 -6.64 6.54 9.76
CA SER A 16 -7.94 5.95 9.43
C SER A 16 -9.00 7.01 9.11
N LYS A 17 -8.90 8.19 9.74
CA LYS A 17 -9.73 9.34 9.38
C LYS A 17 -9.34 9.88 8.01
N ALA A 18 -8.05 10.14 7.76
CA ALA A 18 -7.61 10.71 6.49
C ALA A 18 -7.97 9.84 5.28
N VAL A 19 -7.82 8.51 5.38
CA VAL A 19 -8.14 7.59 4.27
C VAL A 19 -9.61 7.61 3.87
N THR A 20 -10.51 8.00 4.76
CA THR A 20 -11.96 8.10 4.48
C THR A 20 -12.40 9.52 4.08
N THR A 21 -11.46 10.44 3.84
CA THR A 21 -11.73 11.75 3.26
C THR A 21 -11.37 11.81 1.77
N ASP A 22 -11.64 12.94 1.11
CA ASP A 22 -11.24 13.20 -0.27
C ASP A 22 -9.76 13.62 -0.43
N PHE A 23 -8.98 13.63 0.66
CA PHE A 23 -7.60 14.11 0.69
C PHE A 23 -6.71 13.47 -0.39
N PHE A 24 -6.71 12.14 -0.45
CA PHE A 24 -5.87 11.40 -1.41
C PHE A 24 -6.29 11.66 -2.85
N ILE A 25 -7.59 11.84 -3.11
CA ILE A 25 -8.11 12.21 -4.43
C ILE A 25 -7.66 13.62 -4.79
N LYS A 26 -7.73 14.59 -3.88
CA LYS A 26 -7.25 15.95 -4.10
C LYS A 26 -5.77 15.99 -4.42
N ILE A 27 -4.94 15.25 -3.67
CA ILE A 27 -3.50 15.17 -3.93
C ILE A 27 -3.22 14.53 -5.29
N THR A 28 -3.86 13.40 -5.61
CA THR A 28 -3.58 12.71 -6.88
C THR A 28 -4.09 13.50 -8.09
N ALA A 29 -5.22 14.20 -7.95
CA ALA A 29 -5.72 15.14 -8.95
C ALA A 29 -4.77 16.34 -9.12
N PHE A 30 -4.24 16.90 -8.03
CA PHE A 30 -3.23 17.96 -8.08
C PHE A 30 -1.97 17.49 -8.80
N LEU A 31 -1.43 16.32 -8.42
CA LEU A 31 -0.26 15.73 -9.07
C LEU A 31 -0.50 15.46 -10.56
N SER A 32 -1.68 14.97 -10.94
CA SER A 32 -2.01 14.71 -12.34
C SER A 32 -2.18 15.98 -13.17
N SER A 33 -2.68 17.06 -12.59
CA SER A 33 -2.97 18.32 -13.31
C SER A 33 -1.78 19.27 -13.36
N HIS A 34 -0.88 19.20 -12.38
CA HIS A 34 0.26 20.12 -12.24
C HIS A 34 1.62 19.45 -12.50
N ASN A 35 1.66 18.18 -12.92
CA ASN A 35 2.89 17.55 -13.34
C ASN A 35 3.23 17.99 -14.79
N PRO A 36 4.29 18.79 -15.01
CA PRO A 36 4.64 19.29 -16.34
C PRO A 36 5.19 18.21 -17.28
N LYS A 37 5.51 17.02 -16.77
CA LYS A 37 6.07 15.89 -17.53
C LYS A 37 5.54 14.55 -17.00
N PRO A 38 4.27 14.19 -17.24
CA PRO A 38 3.77 12.88 -16.86
C PRO A 38 4.44 11.81 -17.72
N VAL A 39 5.26 10.96 -17.10
CA VAL A 39 5.88 9.78 -17.73
C VAL A 39 5.67 8.55 -16.84
N GLY A 40 5.23 7.44 -17.42
CA GLY A 40 4.94 6.20 -16.69
C GLY A 40 3.75 6.31 -15.71
N LEU A 41 3.79 5.53 -14.63
CA LEU A 41 2.78 5.53 -13.56
C LEU A 41 2.94 6.79 -12.67
N CYS A 42 2.27 7.88 -13.04
CA CYS A 42 2.24 9.13 -12.28
C CYS A 42 1.09 9.10 -11.26
N GLY A 43 1.39 8.81 -10.00
CA GLY A 43 0.40 8.74 -8.92
C GLY A 43 1.03 8.74 -7.53
N LEU A 44 0.20 8.57 -6.50
CA LEU A 44 0.67 8.42 -5.12
C LEU A 44 0.89 6.94 -4.79
N MET A 45 2.14 6.56 -4.54
CA MET A 45 2.48 5.20 -4.10
C MET A 45 2.38 5.12 -2.59
N LEU A 46 1.82 4.02 -2.08
CA LEU A 46 1.78 3.71 -0.64
C LEU A 46 2.56 2.42 -0.39
N PRO A 47 3.90 2.47 -0.43
CA PRO A 47 4.75 1.30 -0.28
C PRO A 47 4.78 0.85 1.18
N CYS A 48 4.07 -0.23 1.51
CA CYS A 48 3.86 -0.68 2.88
C CYS A 48 5.16 -0.84 3.69
N LEU A 49 6.21 -1.41 3.10
CA LEU A 49 7.47 -1.70 3.80
C LEU A 49 8.53 -0.62 3.60
N GLU A 50 8.43 0.19 2.54
CA GLU A 50 9.43 1.24 2.26
C GLU A 50 9.13 2.56 2.99
N ASP A 51 7.88 2.78 3.40
CA ASP A 51 7.46 3.89 4.27
C ASP A 51 7.31 3.39 5.72
N PHE A 52 8.15 3.92 6.62
CA PHE A 52 8.28 3.39 7.98
C PHE A 52 7.06 3.69 8.85
N GLU A 53 6.39 4.81 8.59
CA GLU A 53 5.14 5.15 9.23
C GLU A 53 4.00 4.29 8.67
N LEU A 54 4.01 3.93 7.38
CA LEU A 54 2.99 3.06 6.80
C LEU A 54 3.13 1.63 7.31
N ALA A 55 4.37 1.16 7.48
CA ALA A 55 4.68 -0.09 8.16
C ALA A 55 4.16 -0.08 9.63
N GLU A 56 4.23 1.04 10.34
CA GLU A 56 3.63 1.16 11.68
C GLU A 56 2.09 1.08 11.64
N GLU A 57 1.47 1.69 10.63
CA GLU A 57 0.03 1.55 10.42
C GLU A 57 -0.36 0.10 10.08
N TYR A 58 0.46 -0.61 9.30
CA TYR A 58 0.29 -2.03 9.02
C TYR A 58 0.39 -2.88 10.30
N GLU A 59 1.45 -2.70 11.08
CA GLU A 59 1.67 -3.37 12.37
C GLU A 59 0.48 -3.20 13.30
N ALA A 60 -0.04 -1.97 13.37
CA ALA A 60 -1.20 -1.62 14.17
C ALA A 60 -2.54 -2.11 13.57
N GLY A 61 -2.53 -2.82 12.44
CA GLY A 61 -3.73 -3.31 11.75
C GLY A 61 -4.55 -2.24 11.04
N ARG A 62 -4.03 -1.01 10.93
CA ARG A 62 -4.66 0.14 10.28
C ARG A 62 -4.26 0.29 8.82
N PHE A 63 -3.47 -0.61 8.25
CA PHE A 63 -3.19 -0.67 6.81
C PHE A 63 -3.36 -2.11 6.28
N SER A 64 -4.60 -2.61 6.39
CA SER A 64 -4.99 -3.92 5.86
C SER A 64 -4.99 -3.96 4.32
N ILE A 65 -5.10 -5.15 3.75
CA ILE A 65 -5.11 -5.35 2.30
C ILE A 65 -6.30 -4.64 1.65
N GLU A 66 -7.47 -4.62 2.31
CA GLU A 66 -8.67 -3.96 1.83
C GLU A 66 -8.49 -2.46 1.80
N ARG A 67 -7.82 -1.90 2.82
CA ARG A 67 -7.51 -0.47 2.87
C ARG A 67 -6.48 -0.08 1.82
N ASN A 68 -5.48 -0.93 1.57
CA ASN A 68 -4.53 -0.72 0.48
C ASN A 68 -5.27 -0.73 -0.88
N ALA A 69 -6.09 -1.74 -1.15
CA ALA A 69 -6.91 -1.81 -2.36
C ALA A 69 -7.83 -0.60 -2.53
N PHE A 70 -8.46 -0.13 -1.44
CA PHE A 70 -9.27 1.08 -1.43
C PHE A 70 -8.45 2.32 -1.82
N LEU A 71 -7.28 2.53 -1.21
CA LEU A 71 -6.42 3.67 -1.52
C LEU A 71 -5.79 3.58 -2.92
N ALA A 72 -5.54 2.39 -3.44
CA ALA A 72 -5.08 2.19 -4.82
C ALA A 72 -6.09 2.74 -5.84
N LEU A 73 -7.40 2.68 -5.54
CA LEU A 73 -8.43 3.30 -6.37
C LEU A 73 -8.36 4.84 -6.34
N HIS A 74 -7.76 5.44 -5.32
CA HIS A 74 -7.56 6.89 -5.23
C HIS A 74 -6.27 7.35 -5.93
N SER A 75 -5.22 6.52 -5.92
CA SER A 75 -3.87 6.95 -6.30
C SER A 75 -3.27 6.32 -7.56
N GLY A 76 -3.85 5.22 -8.06
CA GLY A 76 -3.56 4.65 -9.37
C GLY A 76 -2.38 3.67 -9.47
N LEU A 77 -1.67 3.37 -8.37
CA LEU A 77 -0.47 2.52 -8.40
C LEU A 77 -0.69 1.05 -7.99
N GLY A 78 -1.72 0.75 -7.19
CA GLY A 78 -2.03 -0.63 -6.78
C GLY A 78 -1.43 -1.01 -5.42
N ILE A 79 -1.28 -2.32 -5.19
CA ILE A 79 -0.68 -2.87 -3.96
C ILE A 79 0.84 -2.81 -4.12
N ASP A 80 1.53 -2.18 -3.18
CA ASP A 80 2.97 -2.02 -3.27
C ASP A 80 3.71 -2.36 -1.96
N THR A 81 4.83 -3.07 -2.13
CA THR A 81 5.63 -3.70 -1.06
C THR A 81 4.83 -4.36 0.06
N TYR A 82 3.72 -5.06 -0.26
CA TYR A 82 2.89 -5.64 0.80
C TYR A 82 3.49 -6.94 1.34
N PRO A 83 3.75 -7.07 2.65
CA PRO A 83 4.38 -8.26 3.22
C PRO A 83 3.47 -9.48 3.16
N ILE A 84 4.04 -10.65 2.83
CA ILE A 84 3.37 -11.96 2.89
C ILE A 84 4.27 -13.02 3.53
N GLY A 85 3.66 -13.94 4.27
CA GLY A 85 4.36 -15.05 4.92
C GLY A 85 4.52 -16.24 3.99
N ILE A 86 5.52 -17.09 4.25
CA ILE A 86 5.77 -18.31 3.47
C ILE A 86 4.65 -19.36 3.57
N ASN A 87 3.77 -19.21 4.56
CA ASN A 87 2.61 -20.06 4.80
C ASN A 87 1.29 -19.35 4.47
N GLU A 88 1.33 -18.22 3.75
CA GLU A 88 0.13 -17.62 3.19
C GLU A 88 -0.48 -18.55 2.14
N ASN A 89 -1.81 -18.63 2.12
CA ASN A 89 -2.52 -19.52 1.23
C ASN A 89 -2.41 -18.99 -0.23
N PRO A 90 -1.89 -19.78 -1.20
CA PRO A 90 -1.77 -19.32 -2.59
C PRO A 90 -3.11 -18.95 -3.25
N GLU A 91 -4.19 -19.68 -2.95
CA GLU A 91 -5.54 -19.35 -3.42
C GLU A 91 -6.01 -17.99 -2.87
N ARG A 92 -5.65 -17.62 -1.64
CA ARG A 92 -5.94 -16.30 -1.08
C ARG A 92 -5.24 -15.19 -1.85
N ILE A 93 -3.96 -15.37 -2.18
CA ILE A 93 -3.19 -14.42 -3.02
C ILE A 93 -3.85 -14.29 -4.39
N LEU A 94 -4.22 -15.41 -5.02
CA LEU A 94 -4.92 -15.42 -6.31
C LEU A 94 -6.24 -14.64 -6.25
N GLN A 95 -7.03 -14.81 -5.20
CA GLN A 95 -8.28 -14.04 -5.02
C GLN A 95 -8.03 -12.52 -4.96
N VAL A 96 -6.99 -12.08 -4.26
CA VAL A 96 -6.61 -10.66 -4.19
C VAL A 96 -6.17 -10.14 -5.56
N LEU A 97 -5.36 -10.92 -6.30
CA LEU A 97 -4.93 -10.57 -7.66
C LEU A 97 -6.12 -10.50 -8.63
N CYS A 98 -7.06 -11.45 -8.57
CA CYS A 98 -8.29 -11.41 -9.38
C CYS A 98 -9.17 -10.21 -9.03
N LEU A 99 -9.25 -9.83 -7.75
CA LEU A 99 -9.96 -8.62 -7.32
C LEU A 99 -9.30 -7.37 -7.93
N LEU A 100 -7.98 -7.23 -7.79
CA LEU A 100 -7.25 -6.11 -8.38
C LEU A 100 -7.42 -6.02 -9.89
N GLN A 101 -7.37 -7.16 -10.59
CA GLN A 101 -7.61 -7.22 -12.04
C GLN A 101 -9.02 -6.69 -12.39
N LYS A 102 -10.06 -7.14 -11.67
CA LYS A 102 -11.43 -6.67 -11.90
C LYS A 102 -11.60 -5.19 -11.57
N LEU A 103 -10.95 -4.69 -10.52
CA LEU A 103 -10.95 -3.26 -10.17
C LEU A 103 -10.23 -2.43 -11.23
N SER A 104 -9.08 -2.91 -11.71
CA SER A 104 -8.32 -2.30 -12.82
C SER A 104 -9.20 -2.15 -14.06
N ALA A 105 -9.85 -3.24 -14.49
CA ALA A 105 -10.77 -3.21 -15.63
C ALA A 105 -11.99 -2.31 -15.41
N LYS A 106 -12.61 -2.37 -14.22
CA LYS A 106 -13.83 -1.59 -13.91
C LYS A 106 -13.60 -0.09 -13.92
N TYR A 107 -12.45 0.36 -13.43
CA TYR A 107 -12.13 1.79 -13.31
C TYR A 107 -11.15 2.28 -14.37
N GLU A 108 -10.77 1.42 -15.32
CA GLU A 108 -9.77 1.70 -16.36
C GLU A 108 -8.44 2.23 -15.77
N LYS A 109 -8.02 1.65 -14.63
CA LYS A 109 -6.80 2.07 -13.91
C LYS A 109 -5.72 0.99 -13.98
N PRO A 110 -4.46 1.32 -14.31
CA PRO A 110 -3.36 0.36 -14.38
C PRO A 110 -2.85 -0.04 -12.99
N LEU A 111 -3.65 -0.81 -12.24
CA LEU A 111 -3.28 -1.26 -10.89
C LEU A 111 -2.24 -2.37 -10.95
N SER A 112 -1.16 -2.23 -10.17
CA SER A 112 -0.13 -3.25 -10.01
C SER A 112 -0.24 -3.98 -8.66
N ALA A 113 0.48 -5.09 -8.50
CA ALA A 113 0.59 -5.81 -7.23
C ALA A 113 2.04 -6.25 -6.99
N ARG A 114 2.65 -5.77 -5.91
CA ARG A 114 3.97 -6.19 -5.43
C ARG A 114 3.85 -6.70 -4.00
N PHE A 115 3.75 -8.03 -3.88
CA PHE A 115 3.89 -8.72 -2.61
C PHE A 115 5.36 -9.03 -2.33
N VAL A 116 5.77 -9.02 -1.07
CA VAL A 116 7.17 -9.16 -0.64
C VAL A 116 7.25 -10.18 0.49
N SER A 117 8.21 -11.10 0.39
CA SER A 117 8.52 -12.09 1.41
C SER A 117 10.03 -12.15 1.61
N ASP A 118 10.46 -12.45 2.84
CA ASP A 118 11.87 -12.74 3.14
C ASP A 118 12.24 -14.21 2.87
N GLY A 119 11.29 -15.01 2.39
CA GLY A 119 11.48 -16.41 2.01
C GLY A 119 11.55 -17.39 3.17
N LYS A 120 11.38 -16.95 4.43
CA LYS A 120 11.50 -17.80 5.62
C LYS A 120 10.44 -17.56 6.70
N THR A 121 9.87 -16.35 6.78
CA THR A 121 9.00 -15.95 7.88
C THR A 121 7.56 -16.35 7.62
N LYS A 122 6.93 -16.91 8.67
CA LYS A 122 5.52 -17.30 8.68
C LYS A 122 4.63 -16.16 9.21
N ILE A 123 3.35 -16.20 8.88
CA ILE A 123 2.32 -15.38 9.50
C ILE A 123 2.40 -15.48 11.03
N GLY A 124 2.37 -14.33 11.71
CA GLY A 124 2.50 -14.18 13.15
C GLY A 124 3.93 -13.98 13.65
N ALA A 125 4.94 -14.13 12.79
CA ALA A 125 6.34 -13.88 13.13
C ALA A 125 6.86 -12.58 12.48
N ILE A 126 7.94 -12.02 13.05
CA ILE A 126 8.60 -10.81 12.54
C ILE A 126 9.51 -11.20 11.39
N SER A 127 9.41 -10.47 10.27
CA SER A 127 10.27 -10.66 9.10
C SER A 127 11.73 -10.32 9.37
N ASP A 128 12.60 -10.76 8.47
CA ASP A 128 13.99 -10.34 8.43
C ASP A 128 14.44 -10.17 6.97
N PHE A 129 14.09 -9.03 6.38
CA PHE A 129 14.35 -8.71 4.98
C PHE A 129 15.82 -8.41 4.68
N GLN A 130 16.65 -8.15 5.71
CA GLN A 130 18.06 -7.78 5.57
C GLN A 130 18.28 -6.62 4.56
N ASN A 131 17.31 -5.70 4.48
CA ASN A 131 17.30 -4.61 3.53
C ASN A 131 17.00 -3.28 4.24
N PRO A 132 17.91 -2.28 4.24
CA PRO A 132 17.71 -1.02 4.94
C PRO A 132 16.61 -0.11 4.34
N TYR A 133 16.00 -0.54 3.24
CA TYR A 133 14.86 0.12 2.61
C TYR A 133 13.53 -0.55 2.94
N LEU A 134 13.53 -1.77 3.52
CA LEU A 134 12.31 -2.49 3.91
C LEU A 134 12.28 -2.61 5.44
N LYS A 135 11.23 -2.08 6.06
CA LYS A 135 11.03 -2.23 7.51
C LYS A 135 10.55 -3.63 7.83
N ASP A 136 11.20 -4.28 8.79
CA ASP A 136 10.72 -5.55 9.31
C ASP A 136 9.43 -5.38 10.12
N VAL A 137 8.50 -6.30 9.91
CA VAL A 137 7.13 -6.26 10.46
C VAL A 137 6.68 -7.66 10.86
N MET A 138 5.78 -7.75 11.83
CA MET A 138 5.02 -8.96 12.11
C MET A 138 4.10 -9.26 10.93
N ILE A 139 4.34 -10.38 10.25
CA ILE A 139 3.54 -10.78 9.10
C ILE A 139 2.10 -11.08 9.55
N ARG A 140 1.15 -10.36 8.97
CA ARG A 140 -0.30 -10.53 9.16
C ARG A 140 -0.89 -11.32 7.99
N PRO A 141 -1.96 -12.10 8.20
CA PRO A 141 -2.65 -12.76 7.10
C PRO A 141 -3.32 -11.75 6.15
N LEU A 142 -3.44 -12.11 4.88
CA LEU A 142 -4.16 -11.37 3.84
C LEU A 142 -5.68 -11.38 4.00
#